data_AF-A0A8U0WHR0-F1
#
_entry.id   AF-A0A8U0WHR0-F1
#
_cell.length_a   1.000
_cell.length_b   1.000
_cell.length_c   1.000
_cell.angle_alpha   90.00
_cell.angle_beta   90.00
_cell.angle_gamma   90.00
#
_symmetry.space_group_name_H-M   'P 1'
#
loop_
_entity.id
_entity.type
_entity.pdbx_description
1 polymer ?
#
loop_
_entity_poly.entity_id
_entity_poly.type
_entity_poly.pdbx_seq_one_letter_code
_entity_poly.pdbx_strand_id
1 'polypeptide(L)'
;MWISASAALLDNIFPTIMQEFYKFIPFEKGYRFSLEDPDGNAKRDEMGVFLNPGTPEQQLMVMGTYSVIDIKTKLETITVYTADKDGYIARYVIERKFKIRKLSSDCLKSGCG
;
A
#
# COMPACT_ATOMS: atom_id res chain seq x y z
N MET A 1 20.54 25.29 27.27
CA MET A 1 20.36 24.06 26.49
C MET A 1 18.96 24.10 25.91
N TRP A 2 18.83 24.53 24.64
CA TRP A 2 17.53 24.65 23.98
C TRP A 2 17.18 23.27 23.43
N ILE A 3 16.36 22.52 24.16
CA ILE A 3 15.77 21.30 23.63
C ILE A 3 14.69 21.78 22.66
N SER A 4 14.90 21.54 21.36
CA SER A 4 13.92 21.81 20.33
C SER A 4 12.68 20.95 20.62
N ALA A 5 11.67 21.53 21.29
CA ALA A 5 10.42 20.86 21.63
C ALA A 5 9.69 20.31 20.38
N SER A 6 10.02 20.82 19.20
CA SER A 6 9.49 20.37 17.91
C SER A 6 9.96 18.98 17.50
N ALA A 7 11.18 18.53 17.88
CA ALA A 7 11.67 17.21 17.50
C ALA A 7 10.91 16.09 18.26
N ALA A 8 10.73 16.26 19.57
CA ALA A 8 10.02 15.30 20.42
C ALA A 8 8.52 15.18 20.08
N LEU A 9 7.91 16.24 19.54
CA LEU A 9 6.54 16.19 19.05
C LEU A 9 6.44 15.33 17.78
N LEU A 10 7.35 15.54 16.83
CA LEU A 10 7.38 14.77 15.58
C LEU A 10 7.64 13.29 15.84
N ASP A 11 8.51 12.96 16.79
CA ASP A 11 8.80 11.59 17.19
C ASP A 11 7.56 10.80 17.68
N ASN A 12 6.55 11.50 18.23
CA ASN A 12 5.30 10.88 18.67
C ASN A 12 4.21 10.89 17.60
N ILE A 13 4.16 11.94 16.76
CA ILE A 13 3.14 12.10 15.73
C ILE A 13 3.39 11.18 14.54
N PHE A 14 4.63 11.08 14.06
CA PHE A 14 4.95 10.31 12.86
C PHE A 14 4.60 8.82 12.97
N PRO A 15 4.97 8.10 14.05
CA PRO A 15 4.62 6.70 14.18
C PRO A 15 3.10 6.49 14.21
N THR A 16 2.37 7.37 14.89
CA THR A 16 0.92 7.31 15.04
C THR A 16 0.22 7.47 13.68
N ILE A 17 0.59 8.49 12.89
CA ILE A 17 0.01 8.72 11.56
C ILE A 17 0.33 7.54 10.61
N MET A 18 1.56 7.02 10.66
CA MET A 18 1.98 5.90 9.81
C MET A 18 1.24 4.61 10.15
N GLN A 19 0.93 4.38 11.43
CA GLN A 19 0.13 3.24 11.84
C GLN A 19 -1.35 3.40 11.47
N GLU A 20 -1.95 4.56 11.76
CA GLU A 20 -3.39 4.79 11.55
C GLU A 20 -3.79 4.80 10.07
N PHE A 21 -3.05 5.54 9.23
CA PHE A 21 -3.46 5.78 7.85
C PHE A 21 -2.80 4.84 6.84
N TYR A 22 -1.61 4.33 7.16
CA TYR A 22 -0.75 3.66 6.18
C TYR A 22 -0.45 2.20 6.50
N LYS A 23 -1.12 1.64 7.54
CA LYS A 23 -0.94 0.26 8.04
C LYS A 23 0.54 -0.13 8.04
N PHE A 24 1.40 0.80 8.46
CA PHE A 24 2.84 0.67 8.37
C PHE A 24 3.34 -0.27 9.47
N ILE A 25 4.06 -1.32 9.07
CA ILE A 25 4.59 -2.34 9.96
C ILE A 25 6.09 -2.46 9.68
N PRO A 26 6.95 -1.82 10.50
CA PRO A 26 8.39 -2.04 10.44
C PRO A 26 8.73 -3.43 10.99
N PHE A 27 9.77 -4.05 10.44
CA PHE A 27 10.35 -5.29 10.96
C PHE A 27 11.88 -5.24 10.83
N GLU A 28 12.60 -6.17 11.46
CA GLU A 28 14.07 -6.11 11.62
C GLU A 28 14.84 -5.86 10.32
N LYS A 29 14.34 -6.38 9.19
CA LYS A 29 14.99 -6.31 7.87
C LYS A 29 14.26 -5.43 6.87
N GLY A 30 13.33 -4.57 7.30
CA GLY A 30 12.58 -3.76 6.36
C GLY A 30 11.27 -3.20 6.90
N TYR A 31 10.34 -2.95 5.99
CA TYR A 31 9.02 -2.46 6.33
C TYR A 31 7.97 -3.02 5.37
N ARG A 32 6.73 -3.05 5.87
CA ARG A 32 5.54 -3.26 5.06
C ARG A 32 4.62 -2.06 5.20
N PHE A 33 4.02 -1.66 4.10
CA PHE A 33 3.17 -0.50 3.97
C PHE A 33 1.95 -0.87 3.14
N SER A 34 0.76 -0.45 3.57
CA SER A 34 -0.49 -0.69 2.84
C SER A 34 -1.41 0.52 2.99
N LEU A 35 -1.71 1.16 1.86
CA LEU A 35 -2.61 2.31 1.77
C LEU A 35 -3.83 1.93 0.93
N GLU A 36 -4.99 2.33 1.39
CA GLU A 36 -6.26 2.15 0.68
C GLU A 36 -6.97 3.50 0.67
N ASP A 37 -7.37 3.94 -0.52
CA ASP A 37 -8.09 5.20 -0.65
C ASP A 37 -9.44 5.10 0.09
N PRO A 38 -9.94 6.20 0.69
CA PRO A 38 -11.23 6.20 1.38
C PRO A 38 -12.40 5.73 0.50
N ASP A 39 -12.31 6.02 -0.80
CA ASP A 39 -13.33 5.65 -1.78
C ASP A 39 -13.17 4.20 -2.31
N GLY A 40 -12.09 3.50 -1.91
CA GLY A 40 -11.77 2.15 -2.36
C GLY A 40 -11.35 2.05 -3.83
N ASN A 41 -11.16 3.18 -4.51
CA ASN A 41 -10.84 3.23 -5.94
C ASN A 41 -9.37 2.95 -6.22
N ALA A 42 -8.47 3.21 -5.26
CA ALA A 42 -7.08 2.85 -5.38
C ALA A 42 -6.57 2.17 -4.12
N LYS A 43 -5.60 1.29 -4.31
CA LYS A 43 -4.90 0.60 -3.24
C LYS A 43 -3.43 0.47 -3.59
N ARG A 44 -2.57 0.67 -2.60
CA ARG A 44 -1.13 0.48 -2.69
C ARG A 44 -0.68 -0.48 -1.61
N ASP A 45 0.00 -1.55 -1.99
CA ASP A 45 0.71 -2.42 -1.06
C ASP A 45 2.20 -2.39 -1.41
N GLU A 46 3.07 -2.16 -0.44
CA GLU A 46 4.52 -2.04 -0.63
C GLU A 46 5.28 -2.76 0.49
N MET A 47 6.40 -3.37 0.14
CA MET A 47 7.35 -3.96 1.07
C MET A 47 8.77 -3.55 0.68
N GLY A 48 9.47 -2.91 1.60
CA GLY A 48 10.90 -2.65 1.50
C GLY A 48 11.68 -3.69 2.30
N VAL A 49 12.72 -4.27 1.71
CA VAL A 49 13.59 -5.26 2.36
C VAL A 49 15.05 -4.85 2.20
N PHE A 50 15.78 -4.83 3.30
CA PHE A 50 17.23 -4.71 3.30
C PHE A 50 17.87 -6.05 2.99
N LEU A 51 18.55 -6.12 1.85
CA LEU A 51 19.41 -7.22 1.45
C LEU A 51 20.81 -7.01 2.03
N ASN A 52 21.41 -8.10 2.48
CA ASN A 52 22.77 -8.16 3.04
C ASN A 52 23.07 -7.09 4.12
N PRO A 53 22.23 -6.97 5.18
CA PRO A 53 22.44 -5.98 6.23
C PRO A 53 23.78 -6.19 6.94
N GLY A 54 24.52 -5.11 7.18
CA GLY A 54 25.83 -5.16 7.85
C GLY A 54 27.01 -5.54 6.95
N THR A 55 26.79 -5.60 5.63
CA THR A 55 27.86 -5.80 4.63
C THR A 55 28.01 -4.57 3.74
N PRO A 56 29.16 -4.39 3.04
CA PRO A 56 29.32 -3.31 2.06
C PRO A 56 28.33 -3.40 0.89
N GLU A 57 27.72 -4.56 0.66
CA GLU A 57 26.77 -4.80 -0.43
C GLU A 57 25.33 -4.48 -0.05
N GLN A 58 25.09 -3.97 1.17
CA GLN A 58 23.76 -3.67 1.69
C GLN A 58 22.92 -2.87 0.68
N GLN A 59 21.68 -3.31 0.48
CA GLN A 59 20.77 -2.75 -0.52
C GLN A 59 19.35 -2.71 0.00
N LEU A 60 18.63 -1.63 -0.27
CA LEU A 60 17.18 -1.60 -0.12
C LEU A 60 16.53 -2.04 -1.43
N MET A 61 15.73 -3.09 -1.36
CA MET A 61 14.85 -3.50 -2.45
C MET A 61 13.41 -3.22 -2.04
N VAL A 62 12.69 -2.47 -2.86
CA VAL A 62 11.27 -2.17 -2.66
C VAL A 62 10.47 -2.90 -3.71
N MET A 63 9.45 -3.63 -3.30
CA MET A 63 8.49 -4.25 -4.20
C MET A 63 7.09 -3.88 -3.77
N GLY A 64 6.24 -3.56 -4.73
CA GLY A 64 4.87 -3.20 -4.41
C GLY A 64 3.92 -3.37 -5.57
N THR A 65 2.65 -3.23 -5.24
CA THR A 65 1.54 -3.20 -6.18
C THR A 65 0.77 -1.90 -5.99
N TYR A 66 0.31 -1.34 -7.10
CA TYR A 66 -0.60 -0.21 -7.13
C TYR A 66 -1.78 -0.56 -8.01
N SER A 67 -2.96 -0.65 -7.43
CA SER A 67 -4.21 -0.94 -8.15
C SER A 67 -5.09 0.29 -8.20
N VAL A 68 -5.63 0.60 -9.38
CA VAL A 68 -6.61 1.66 -9.60
C VAL A 68 -7.81 1.09 -10.33
N ILE A 69 -9.01 1.48 -9.90
CA ILE A 69 -10.29 1.11 -10.50
C ILE A 69 -10.84 2.34 -11.23
N ASP A 70 -10.97 2.27 -12.54
CA ASP A 70 -11.75 3.24 -13.31
C ASP A 70 -13.22 2.85 -13.27
N ILE A 71 -14.02 3.66 -12.57
CA ILE A 71 -15.47 3.45 -12.39
C ILE A 71 -16.22 3.51 -13.74
N LYS A 72 -15.76 4.35 -14.69
CA LYS A 72 -16.44 4.55 -15.98
C LYS A 72 -16.32 3.32 -16.87
N THR A 73 -15.10 2.81 -17.00
CA THR A 73 -14.80 1.66 -17.85
C THR A 73 -14.91 0.33 -17.11
N LYS A 74 -15.05 0.37 -15.78
CA LYS A 74 -15.01 -0.79 -14.87
C LYS A 74 -13.75 -1.61 -15.07
N LEU A 75 -12.64 -0.95 -15.34
CA LEU A 75 -11.33 -1.57 -15.49
C LEU A 75 -10.55 -1.37 -14.21
N GLU A 76 -10.02 -2.47 -13.70
CA GLU A 76 -9.05 -2.47 -12.62
C GLU A 76 -7.67 -2.69 -13.24
N THR A 77 -6.79 -1.72 -13.05
CA THR A 77 -5.40 -1.73 -13.51
C THR A 77 -4.51 -1.94 -12.31
N ILE A 78 -3.78 -3.05 -12.27
CA ILE A 78 -2.85 -3.41 -11.20
C ILE A 78 -1.43 -3.33 -11.76
N THR A 79 -0.63 -2.42 -11.22
CA THR A 79 0.78 -2.23 -11.58
C THR A 79 1.66 -2.83 -10.51
N VAL A 80 2.48 -3.82 -10.87
CA VAL A 80 3.52 -4.38 -9.99
C VAL A 80 4.83 -3.66 -10.30
N TYR A 81 5.50 -3.14 -9.29
CA TYR A 81 6.78 -2.43 -9.44
C TYR A 81 7.85 -3.00 -8.52
N THR A 82 9.10 -2.82 -8.94
CA THR A 82 10.29 -3.11 -8.16
C THR A 82 11.22 -1.92 -8.25
N ALA A 83 11.80 -1.53 -7.13
CA ALA A 83 12.84 -0.51 -7.05
C ALA A 83 14.05 -1.10 -6.33
N ASP A 84 15.20 -1.06 -6.99
CA ASP A 84 16.46 -1.57 -6.47
C ASP A 84 17.62 -0.64 -6.91
N LYS A 85 18.88 -1.13 -6.90
CA LYS A 85 20.05 -0.34 -7.29
C LYS A 85 20.00 0.11 -8.75
N ASP A 86 19.28 -0.62 -9.59
CA ASP A 86 19.15 -0.33 -11.02
C ASP A 86 17.98 0.64 -11.31
N GLY A 87 17.27 1.08 -10.27
CA GLY A 87 16.21 2.07 -10.34
C GLY A 87 14.80 1.48 -10.26
N TYR A 88 13.82 2.27 -10.70
CA TYR A 88 12.40 1.91 -10.62
C TYR A 88 11.94 1.25 -11.92
N ILE A 89 11.45 0.01 -11.82
CA ILE A 89 10.97 -0.78 -12.95
C ILE A 89 9.53 -1.25 -12.68
N ALA A 90 8.61 -0.87 -13.57
CA ALA A 90 7.28 -1.47 -13.62
C ALA A 90 7.39 -2.85 -14.29
N ARG A 91 7.03 -3.91 -13.55
CA ARG A 91 7.20 -5.30 -13.99
C ARG A 91 6.01 -5.79 -14.80
N TYR A 92 4.80 -5.52 -14.31
CA TYR A 92 3.57 -6.01 -14.93
C TYR A 92 2.44 -5.01 -14.74
N VAL A 93 1.59 -4.90 -15.76
CA VAL A 93 0.31 -4.20 -15.70
C VAL A 93 -0.77 -5.21 -16.01
N ILE A 94 -1.66 -5.47 -15.06
CA ILE A 94 -2.79 -6.37 -15.22
C ILE A 94 -4.04 -5.52 -15.32
N GLU A 95 -4.74 -5.64 -16.44
CA GLU A 95 -6.03 -4.99 -16.66
C GLU A 95 -7.13 -6.04 -16.63
N ARG A 96 -8.11 -5.89 -15.74
CA ARG A 96 -9.27 -6.78 -15.68
C ARG A 96 -10.56 -6.02 -15.50
N LYS A 97 -11.65 -6.54 -16.08
CA LYS A 97 -12.98 -5.98 -15.88
C LYS A 97 -13.49 -6.30 -14.48
N PHE A 98 -13.60 -5.27 -13.65
CA PHE A 98 -14.18 -5.36 -12.32
C PHE A 98 -15.71 -5.50 -12.41
N LYS A 99 -16.23 -6.66 -12.02
CA LYS A 99 -17.68 -6.88 -11.92
C LYS A 99 -18.13 -6.54 -10.50
N ILE A 100 -18.73 -5.37 -10.33
CA ILE A 100 -19.54 -5.08 -9.14
C ILE A 100 -20.70 -6.08 -9.15
N ARG A 101 -20.64 -7.10 -8.29
CA ARG A 101 -21.78 -8.00 -8.06
C ARG A 101 -22.83 -7.19 -7.32
N LYS A 102 -23.75 -6.55 -8.04
CA LYS A 102 -24.96 -6.01 -7.42
C LYS A 102 -25.76 -7.21 -6.91
N LEU A 103 -25.98 -7.28 -5.60
CA LEU A 103 -26.96 -8.21 -5.02
C LEU A 103 -28.30 -7.91 -5.69
N SER A 104 -28.94 -8.93 -6.27
CA SER A 104 -30.28 -8.76 -6.84
C SER A 104 -31.26 -8.49 -5.71
N SER A 105 -32.24 -7.62 -5.97
CA SER A 105 -33.32 -7.32 -5.01
C SER A 105 -34.11 -8.57 -4.61
N ASP A 106 -34.10 -9.60 -5.46
CA ASP A 106 -34.80 -10.86 -5.21
C ASP A 106 -34.14 -11.68 -4.09
N CYS A 107 -32.83 -11.54 -3.87
CA CYS A 107 -32.14 -12.15 -2.73
C CYS A 107 -32.43 -11.44 -1.39
N LEU A 108 -32.85 -10.17 -1.42
CA LEU A 108 -33.19 -9.42 -0.20
C LEU A 108 -34.61 -9.71 0.29
N LYS A 109 -35.48 -10.24 -0.58
CA LYS A 109 -36.88 -10.57 -0.23
C LYS A 109 -37.05 -11.88 0.52
N SER A 110 -36.06 -12.77 0.53
CA SER A 110 -36.18 -14.09 1.18
C SER A 110 -35.88 -14.09 2.69
N GLY A 111 -35.59 -12.94 3.29
CA GLY A 111 -35.26 -12.81 4.72
C GLY A 111 -36.42 -12.34 5.62
N CYS A 112 -37.62 -12.15 5.06
CA CYS A 112 -38.82 -11.78 5.82
C CYS A 112 -39.87 -12.87 5.63
N GLY A 113 -39.68 -14.00 6.31
CA GLY A 113 -40.62 -15.10 6.43
C GLY A 113 -40.69 -15.55 7.89
#